data_AF-A0A7J9AND0-F1
#
_entry.id   AF-A0A7J9AND0-F1
#
_cell.length_a   1.000
_cell.length_b   1.000
_cell.length_c   1.000
_cell.angle_alpha   90.00
_cell.angle_beta   90.00
_cell.angle_gamma   90.00
#
_symmetry.space_group_name_H-M   'P 1'
#
loop_
_entity.id
_entity.type
_entity.pdbx_description
1 polymer ?
#
loop_
_entity_poly.entity_id
_entity_poly.type
_entity_poly.pdbx_seq_one_letter_code
_entity_poly.pdbx_strand_id
1 'polypeptide(L)'
;NLEFFNASLFLPFEELRSLDLSYNDLVGVVKNEGFGKLSKLRQLENLDLICKKFNDSTLSFLSKISTLKSLNLGENDFFYKTKSN
;
A
#
# COMPACT_ATOMS: atom_id res chain seq x y z
N ASN A 1 -14.69 11.61 -10.65
CA ASN A 1 -13.76 10.87 -11.53
C ASN A 1 -12.82 10.13 -10.59
N LEU A 2 -12.96 8.81 -10.47
CA LEU A 2 -12.15 8.04 -9.50
C LEU A 2 -10.77 7.83 -10.12
N GLU A 3 -9.78 8.61 -9.70
CA GLU A 3 -8.40 8.44 -10.13
C GLU A 3 -7.87 7.13 -9.55
N PHE A 4 -7.58 6.15 -10.42
CA PHE A 4 -6.94 4.92 -10.02
C PHE A 4 -5.51 5.22 -9.56
N PHE A 5 -5.12 4.76 -8.35
CA PHE A 5 -3.74 4.84 -7.90
C PHE A 5 -2.79 4.09 -8.85
N ASN A 6 -1.71 4.75 -9.27
CA ASN A 6 -0.70 4.22 -10.17
C ASN A 6 0.70 4.28 -9.53
N ALA A 7 1.19 3.17 -8.96
CA ALA A 7 2.52 3.16 -8.36
C ALA A 7 3.67 3.25 -9.38
N SER A 8 3.39 3.17 -10.68
CA SER A 8 4.42 3.35 -11.71
C SER A 8 5.02 4.76 -11.67
N LEU A 9 4.28 5.74 -11.12
CA LEU A 9 4.73 7.10 -10.90
C LEU A 9 5.96 7.19 -9.98
N PHE A 10 6.19 6.18 -9.13
CA PHE A 10 7.31 6.19 -8.19
C PHE A 10 8.58 5.54 -8.76
N LEU A 11 8.49 4.81 -9.89
CA LEU A 11 9.61 4.05 -10.43
C LEU A 11 10.84 4.87 -10.82
N PRO A 12 10.72 6.14 -11.27
CA PRO A 12 11.90 6.98 -11.51
C PRO A 12 12.70 7.33 -10.24
N PHE A 13 12.12 7.19 -9.04
CA PHE A 13 12.81 7.49 -7.78
C PHE A 13 13.53 6.24 -7.25
N GLU A 14 14.61 5.84 -7.91
CA GLU A 14 15.34 4.60 -7.60
C GLU A 14 15.95 4.57 -6.18
N GLU A 15 16.19 5.75 -5.61
CA GLU A 15 16.71 5.93 -4.24
C GLU A 15 15.61 6.18 -3.20
N LEU A 16 14.32 6.03 -3.56
CA LEU A 16 13.22 6.26 -2.64
C LEU A 16 13.26 5.26 -1.48
N ARG A 17 13.45 5.79 -0.27
CA ARG A 17 13.52 4.99 0.98
C ARG A 17 12.25 5.01 1.80
N SER A 18 11.47 6.07 1.70
CA SER A 18 10.25 6.27 2.47
C SER A 18 9.14 6.71 1.54
N LEU A 19 8.00 6.03 1.62
CA LEU A 19 6.80 6.38 0.87
C LEU A 19 5.61 6.42 1.84
N ASP A 20 4.97 7.57 1.92
CA ASP A 20 3.75 7.76 2.69
C ASP A 20 2.56 7.87 1.72
N LEU A 21 1.63 6.93 1.81
CA LEU A 21 0.38 6.93 1.05
C LEU A 21 -0.84 7.06 1.98
N SER A 22 -0.63 7.45 3.24
CA SER A 22 -1.66 7.59 4.24
C SER A 22 -2.74 8.58 3.81
N TYR A 23 -3.97 8.31 4.24
CA TYR A 23 -5.14 9.19 4.01
C TYR A 23 -5.46 9.49 2.54
N ASN A 24 -4.93 8.69 1.59
CA ASN A 24 -5.36 8.73 0.20
C ASN A 24 -6.61 7.86 -0.04
N ASP A 25 -7.48 8.26 -0.97
CA ASP A 25 -8.64 7.46 -1.37
C ASP A 25 -8.22 6.34 -2.34
N LEU A 26 -7.62 5.29 -1.78
CA LEU A 26 -7.07 4.15 -2.52
C LEU A 26 -8.16 3.12 -2.91
N VAL A 27 -9.39 3.60 -3.17
CA VAL A 27 -10.51 2.76 -3.61
C VAL A 27 -10.23 2.18 -4.99
N GLY A 28 -10.30 0.86 -5.10
CA GLY A 28 -10.17 0.16 -6.40
C GLY A 28 -8.76 -0.29 -6.77
N VAL A 29 -7.76 -0.15 -5.89
CA VAL A 29 -6.39 -0.62 -6.15
C VAL A 29 -6.29 -2.14 -6.34
N VAL A 30 -7.27 -2.89 -5.81
CA VAL A 30 -7.37 -4.34 -5.89
C VAL A 30 -7.38 -4.88 -7.33
N LYS A 31 -7.74 -4.06 -8.33
CA LYS A 31 -7.93 -4.54 -9.71
C LYS A 31 -6.69 -4.47 -10.61
N ASN A 32 -5.65 -3.69 -10.28
CA ASN A 32 -4.69 -3.25 -11.31
C ASN A 32 -3.21 -3.42 -10.99
N GLU A 33 -2.84 -4.40 -10.14
CA GLU A 33 -1.44 -4.58 -9.70
C GLU A 33 -0.81 -3.31 -9.10
N GLY A 34 -1.62 -2.32 -8.68
CA GLY A 34 -1.17 -0.95 -8.44
C GLY A 34 0.01 -0.92 -7.48
N PHE A 35 -0.11 -1.56 -6.33
CA PHE A 35 0.99 -1.66 -5.37
C PHE A 35 2.09 -2.66 -5.75
N GLY A 36 1.82 -3.62 -6.63
CA GLY A 36 2.80 -4.62 -7.05
C GLY A 36 4.04 -3.99 -7.68
N LYS A 37 3.91 -2.83 -8.33
CA LYS A 37 5.07 -2.11 -8.89
C LYS A 37 5.99 -1.51 -7.82
N LEU A 38 5.53 -1.29 -6.59
CA LEU A 38 6.38 -0.84 -5.48
C LEU A 38 7.49 -1.84 -5.16
N SER A 39 7.31 -3.14 -5.47
CA SER A 39 8.37 -4.16 -5.34
C SER A 39 9.60 -3.91 -6.23
N LYS A 40 9.49 -3.02 -7.22
CA LYS A 40 10.63 -2.60 -8.05
C LYS A 40 11.51 -1.56 -7.36
N LEU A 41 11.03 -0.90 -6.31
CA LEU A 41 11.78 0.10 -5.57
C LEU A 41 12.77 -0.61 -4.63
N ARG A 42 14.02 -0.75 -5.09
CA ARG A 42 15.05 -1.57 -4.42
C ARG A 42 15.60 -0.99 -3.12
N GLN A 43 15.24 0.26 -2.79
CA GLN A 43 15.66 0.93 -1.56
C GLN A 43 14.48 1.27 -0.64
N LEU A 44 13.26 0.82 -0.94
CA LEU A 44 12.09 1.17 -0.14
C LEU A 44 12.15 0.47 1.23
N GLU A 45 12.35 1.24 2.29
CA GLU A 45 12.52 0.75 3.66
C GLU A 45 11.31 1.06 4.55
N ASN A 46 10.63 2.19 4.31
CA ASN A 46 9.50 2.64 5.11
C ASN A 46 8.28 2.85 4.23
N LEU A 47 7.16 2.25 4.62
CA LEU A 47 5.89 2.37 3.90
C LEU A 47 4.74 2.64 4.87
N ASP A 48 4.04 3.74 4.65
CA ASP A 48 2.81 4.07 5.39
C ASP A 48 1.58 3.91 4.50
N LEU A 49 0.61 3.12 4.98
CA LEU A 49 -0.62 2.72 4.31
C LEU A 49 -1.82 2.90 5.25
N ILE A 50 -1.83 3.92 6.11
CA ILE A 50 -3.03 4.26 6.88
C ILE A 50 -4.17 4.62 5.91
N CYS A 51 -5.19 3.78 5.84
CA CYS A 51 -6.36 3.98 4.98
C CYS A 51 -7.59 3.29 5.57
N LYS A 52 -8.80 3.79 5.31
CA LYS A 52 -10.03 3.22 5.88
C LYS A 52 -10.54 1.96 5.19
N LYS A 53 -9.86 1.46 4.16
CA LYS A 53 -10.45 0.50 3.21
C LYS A 53 -9.52 -0.65 2.76
N PHE A 54 -8.38 -0.89 3.41
CA PHE A 54 -7.60 -2.10 3.07
C PHE A 54 -8.28 -3.36 3.61
N ASN A 55 -8.25 -4.42 2.80
CA ASN A 55 -8.61 -5.78 3.19
C ASN A 55 -7.40 -6.70 2.96
N ASP A 56 -7.44 -7.91 3.52
CA ASP A 56 -6.31 -8.86 3.50
C ASP A 56 -5.81 -9.15 2.07
N SER A 57 -6.71 -9.27 1.09
CA SER A 57 -6.33 -9.54 -0.29
C SER A 57 -5.61 -8.37 -0.97
N THR A 58 -5.82 -7.13 -0.51
CA THR A 58 -5.17 -5.92 -1.04
C THR A 58 -3.71 -5.79 -0.61
N LEU A 59 -3.30 -6.43 0.49
CA LEU A 59 -1.95 -6.31 1.06
C LEU A 59 -0.96 -7.41 0.65
N SER A 60 -1.40 -8.39 -0.16
CA SER A 60 -0.54 -9.52 -0.59
C SER A 60 0.75 -9.08 -1.30
N PHE A 61 0.78 -7.90 -1.92
CA PHE A 61 1.97 -7.34 -2.57
C PHE A 61 3.11 -7.05 -1.60
N LEU A 62 2.83 -6.81 -0.30
CA LEU A 62 3.84 -6.51 0.70
C LEU A 62 4.89 -7.63 0.81
N SER A 63 4.47 -8.88 0.59
CA SER A 63 5.37 -10.05 0.53
C SER A 63 6.45 -9.95 -0.55
N LYS A 64 6.27 -9.08 -1.56
CA LYS A 64 7.20 -8.88 -2.68
C LYS A 64 8.19 -7.74 -2.42
N ILE A 65 8.02 -6.95 -1.35
CA ILE A 65 8.91 -5.83 -1.01
C ILE A 65 9.87 -6.26 0.10
N SER A 66 10.92 -6.98 -0.28
CA SER A 66 11.88 -7.58 0.66
C SER A 66 12.77 -6.57 1.41
N THR A 67 12.69 -5.29 1.06
CA THR A 67 13.53 -4.21 1.60
C THR A 67 12.87 -3.47 2.76
N LEU A 68 11.58 -3.70 3.01
CA LEU A 68 10.84 -3.02 4.07
C LEU A 68 11.43 -3.35 5.46
N LYS A 69 11.67 -2.29 6.22
CA LYS A 69 12.08 -2.30 7.64
C LYS A 69 10.97 -1.79 8.54
N SER A 70 10.11 -0.90 8.04
CA SER A 70 8.98 -0.34 8.76
C SER A 70 7.73 -0.32 7.88
N LEU A 71 6.62 -0.76 8.46
CA LEU A 71 5.31 -0.78 7.81
C LEU A 71 4.26 -0.25 8.81
N ASN A 72 3.52 0.77 8.40
CA ASN A 72 2.41 1.29 9.17
C ASN A 72 1.07 0.94 8.48
N LEU A 73 0.23 0.21 9.20
CA LEU A 73 -1.12 -0.21 8.79
C LEU A 73 -2.19 0.32 9.77
N GLY A 74 -1.90 1.36 10.55
CA GLY A 74 -2.85 1.94 11.50
C GLY A 74 -4.20 2.33 10.86
N GLU A 75 -5.27 2.34 11.67
CA GLU A 75 -6.64 2.69 11.28
C GLU A 75 -7.25 1.89 10.10
N ASN A 76 -6.60 0.82 9.67
CA ASN A 76 -7.22 -0.12 8.74
C ASN A 76 -8.32 -0.92 9.44
N ASP A 77 -9.40 -1.20 8.71
CA ASP A 77 -10.64 -1.81 9.20
C ASP A 77 -10.51 -3.29 9.61
N PHE A 78 -9.27 -3.79 9.77
CA PHE A 78 -8.95 -5.19 10.12
C PHE A 78 -9.64 -5.64 11.42
N PHE A 79 -9.88 -4.73 12.36
CA PHE A 79 -10.41 -5.05 13.68
C PHE A 79 -11.93 -4.87 13.84
N TYR A 80 -12.63 -4.25 12.89
CA TYR A 80 -14.08 -4.01 13.04
C TYR A 80 -14.95 -5.13 12.45
N LYS A 81 -14.37 -6.03 11.63
CA LYS A 81 -15.10 -7.17 11.06
C LYS A 81 -15.37 -8.34 12.02
N THR A 82 -14.79 -8.36 13.22
CA THR A 82 -15.04 -9.43 14.20
C THR A 82 -16.23 -9.18 15.13
N LYS A 83 -16.97 -8.08 14.94
CA LYS A 83 -18.23 -7.82 15.64
C LYS A 83 -19.37 -7.54 14.66
N SER A 84 -19.86 -8.59 14.02
CA SER A 84 -21.24 -8.66 13.56
C SER A 84 -21.74 -10.05 13.91
N ASN A 85 -22.61 -10.09 14.92
CA ASN A 85 -23.36 -11.27 15.35
C ASN A 85 -24.31 -11.73 14.23
#